data_AF-A0A973RDK9-F1
#
_entry.id   AF-A0A973RDK9-F1
#
_cell.length_a   1.000
_cell.length_b   1.000
_cell.length_c   1.000
_cell.angle_alpha   90.00
_cell.angle_beta   90.00
_cell.angle_gamma   90.00
#
_symmetry.space_group_name_H-M   'P 1'
#
loop_
_entity.id
_entity.type
_entity.pdbx_description
1 polymer ?
#
loop_
_entity_poly.entity_id
_entity_poly.type
_entity_poly.pdbx_seq_one_letter_code
_entity_poly.pdbx_strand_id
1 'polypeptide(L)' 'MRLTPTERDRLLLFSAAELARARLARGLRLNVPEATALIADTVCEAARDGARLADAVKA' A
#
# COMPACT_ATOMS: atom_id res chain seq x y z
N MET A 1 15.58 -14.10 4.66
CA MET A 1 14.27 -14.73 4.41
C MET A 1 14.30 -15.42 3.05
N ARG A 2 13.58 -16.54 2.88
CA ARG A 2 13.34 -17.15 1.56
C ARG A 2 12.00 -16.65 1.05
N LEU A 3 12.01 -15.47 0.43
CA LEU A 3 10.80 -14.84 -0.08
C LEU A 3 10.40 -15.48 -1.40
N THR A 4 9.13 -15.79 -1.52
CA THR A 4 8.48 -16.07 -2.80
C THR A 4 8.46 -14.79 -3.67
N PRO A 5 8.30 -14.92 -5.00
CA PRO A 5 8.16 -13.76 -5.88
C PRO A 5 7.06 -12.79 -5.40
N THR A 6 5.89 -13.33 -5.00
CA THR A 6 4.76 -12.55 -4.51
C THR A 6 5.05 -11.79 -3.22
N GLU A 7 5.78 -12.40 -2.28
CA GLU A 7 6.18 -11.69 -1.05
C GLU A 7 7.16 -10.57 -1.35
N ARG A 8 8.04 -10.75 -2.34
CA ARG A 8 8.94 -9.70 -2.80
C ARG A 8 8.18 -8.55 -3.46
N ASP A 9 7.17 -8.85 -4.28
CA ASP A 9 6.30 -7.86 -4.90
C ASP A 9 5.51 -7.06 -3.84
N ARG A 10 5.05 -7.71 -2.76
CA ARG A 10 4.39 -7.03 -1.64
C ARG A 10 5.33 -6.04 -0.93
N LEU A 11 6.61 -6.38 -0.77
CA LEU A 11 7.60 -5.44 -0.23
C LEU A 11 7.88 -4.25 -1.17
N LEU A 12 7.87 -4.49 -2.48
CA LEU A 12 7.99 -3.43 -3.49
C LEU A 12 6.77 -2.49 -3.43
N LEU A 13 5.56 -3.05 -3.29
CA LEU A 13 4.33 -2.30 -3.14
C LEU A 13 4.37 -1.40 -1.89
N PHE A 14 4.72 -1.98 -0.74
CA PHE A 14 4.89 -1.24 0.52
C PHE A 14 5.89 -0.08 0.36
N SER A 15 7.05 -0.34 -0.27
CA SER A 15 8.07 0.69 -0.48
C SER A 15 7.56 1.85 -1.35
N ALA A 16 6.75 1.56 -2.38
CA ALA A 16 6.13 2.58 -3.22
C ALA A 16 5.06 3.39 -2.46
N ALA A 17 4.29 2.73 -1.59
CA ALA A 17 3.29 3.37 -0.74
C ALA A 17 3.93 4.28 0.30
N GLU A 18 5.00 3.85 0.96
CA GLU A 18 5.75 4.69 1.91
C GLU A 18 6.34 5.94 1.25
N LEU A 19 6.88 5.79 0.04
CA LEU A 19 7.33 6.94 -0.76
C LEU A 19 6.17 7.90 -1.09
N ALA A 20 4.99 7.36 -1.41
CA ALA A 20 3.78 8.14 -1.63
C ALA A 20 3.32 8.87 -0.34
N ARG A 21 3.27 8.20 0.82
CA ARG A 21 2.95 8.81 2.12
C ARG A 21 3.91 9.95 2.44
N ALA A 22 5.21 9.75 2.25
CA ALA A 22 6.23 10.78 2.48
C ALA A 22 6.07 11.99 1.54
N ARG A 23 5.67 11.77 0.27
CA ARG A 23 5.38 12.87 -0.68
C ARG A 23 4.12 13.63 -0.29
N LEU A 24 3.05 12.91 0.06
CA LEU A 24 1.78 13.48 0.49
C LEU A 24 1.94 14.31 1.76
N ALA A 25 2.72 13.83 2.74
CA ALA A 25 3.00 14.53 3.99
C ALA A 25 3.74 15.87 3.77
N ARG A 26 4.46 16.03 2.66
CA ARG A 26 5.05 17.32 2.23
C ARG A 26 4.09 18.23 1.46
N GLY A 27 2.83 17.83 1.31
CA GLY A 27 1.81 18.58 0.57
C GLY A 27 1.86 18.40 -0.96
N LEU A 28 2.58 17.39 -1.46
CA LEU A 28 2.61 17.12 -2.90
C LEU A 28 1.37 16.35 -3.33
N ARG A 29 0.83 16.69 -4.50
CA ARG A 29 -0.21 15.89 -5.15
C ARG A 29 0.40 14.58 -5.66
N LEU A 30 -0.26 13.48 -5.34
CA LEU A 30 0.18 12.17 -5.80
C LEU A 30 -0.08 12.00 -7.30
N ASN A 31 0.86 11.36 -7.99
CA ASN A 31 0.63 10.85 -9.34
C ASN A 31 -0.12 9.50 -9.30
N VAL A 32 -0.46 8.97 -10.49
CA VAL A 32 -1.22 7.73 -10.62
C VAL A 32 -0.56 6.54 -9.90
N PRO A 33 0.73 6.19 -10.14
CA PRO A 33 1.33 5.04 -9.46
C PRO A 33 1.46 5.23 -7.95
N GLU A 34 1.68 6.45 -7.46
CA GLU A 34 1.73 6.75 -6.02
C GLU A 34 0.37 6.55 -5.35
N ALA A 35 -0.70 7.05 -5.96
CA ALA A 35 -2.06 6.89 -5.46
C ALA A 35 -2.46 5.40 -5.45
N THR A 36 -2.17 4.68 -6.54
CA THR A 36 -2.45 3.24 -6.63
C THR A 36 -1.69 2.45 -5.57
N ALA A 37 -0.40 2.74 -5.37
CA ALA A 37 0.40 2.06 -4.36
C ALA A 37 -0.14 2.30 -2.95
N LEU A 38 -0.49 3.56 -2.63
CA LEU A 38 -1.06 3.92 -1.33
C LEU A 38 -2.37 3.20 -1.03
N ILE A 39 -3.28 3.14 -2.01
CA ILE A 39 -4.56 2.43 -1.86
C ILE A 39 -4.33 0.92 -1.68
N ALA A 40 -3.50 0.32 -2.54
CA ALA A 40 -3.28 -1.12 -2.50
C ALA A 40 -2.56 -1.56 -1.22
N ASP A 41 -1.61 -0.77 -0.72
CA ASP A 41 -0.96 -0.97 0.58
C ASP A 41 -1.98 -0.89 1.74
N THR A 42 -2.87 0.11 1.72
CA THR A 42 -3.94 0.25 2.72
C THR A 42 -4.85 -0.98 2.79
N VAL A 43 -5.22 -1.55 1.63
CA VAL A 43 -5.99 -2.79 1.58
C VAL A 43 -5.18 -4.00 2.09
N CYS A 44 -3.88 -4.05 1.79
CA CYS A 44 -3.00 -5.12 2.28
C CYS A 44 -2.88 -5.08 3.82
N GLU A 45 -2.73 -3.89 4.40
CA GLU A 45 -2.64 -3.71 5.85
C GLU A 45 -3.98 -4.00 6.52
N ALA A 46 -5.11 -3.57 5.94
CA ALA A 46 -6.44 -3.94 6.46
C ALA A 46 -6.64 -5.47 6.47
N ALA A 47 -6.22 -6.16 5.41
CA ALA A 47 -6.23 -7.62 5.38
C ALA A 47 -5.29 -8.23 6.43
N ARG A 48 -4.14 -7.60 6.70
CA ARG A 48 -3.18 -8.02 7.73
C ARG A 48 -3.75 -7.88 9.15
N ASP A 49 -4.57 -6.86 9.38
CA ASP A 49 -5.34 -6.60 10.60
C ASP A 49 -6.56 -7.53 10.76
N GLY A 50 -6.87 -8.34 9.73
CA GLY A 50 -7.97 -9.30 9.74
C GLY A 50 -9.31 -8.73 9.31
N ALA A 51 -9.33 -7.54 8.69
CA ALA A 51 -10.54 -6.95 8.14
C ALA A 51 -11.09 -7.78 6.97
N ARG A 52 -12.42 -7.80 6.81
CA ARG A 52 -13.05 -8.38 5.62
C ARG A 52 -12.96 -7.40 4.46
N LEU A 53 -13.07 -7.92 3.24
CA LEU A 53 -13.04 -7.10 2.02
C LEU A 53 -14.00 -5.91 2.07
N ALA A 54 -15.23 -6.12 2.55
CA ALA A 54 -16.24 -5.07 2.65
C ALA A 54 -15.85 -3.92 3.60
N ASP A 55 -15.01 -4.20 4.59
CA ASP A 55 -14.50 -3.22 5.54
C ASP A 55 -13.28 -2.50 4.97
N ALA A 56 -12.38 -3.25 4.31
CA ALA A 56 -11.19 -2.70 3.66
C ALA A 56 -11.50 -1.73 2.51
N VAL A 57 -12.63 -1.90 1.80
CA VAL A 57 -13.06 -1.01 0.71
C VAL A 57 -13.58 0.35 1.23
N LYS A 58 -13.95 0.44 2.51
CA LYS A 58 -14.51 1.66 3.12
C LYS A 58 -13.48 2.49 3.89
N ALA A 59 -12.30 1.94 4.13
CA ALA A 59 -11.18 2.60 4.80
C ALA A 59 -10.48 3.58 3.86
#